data_AF-A0A183D7S0-F1
#
_entry.id   AF-A0A183D7S0-F1
#
_cell.length_a   1.000
_cell.length_b   1.000
_cell.length_c   1.000
_cell.angle_alpha   90.00
_cell.angle_beta   90.00
_cell.angle_gamma   90.00
#
_symmetry.space_group_name_H-M   'P 1'
#
loop_
_entity.id
_entity.type
_entity.pdbx_description
1 polymer ?
#
loop_
_entity_poly.entity_id
_entity_poly.type
_entity_poly.pdbx_seq_one_letter_code
_entity_poly.pdbx_strand_id
1 'polypeptide(L)'
;MGEMDPELQQEVRLYENSVERERVDNMSELYAVLNALECLKKVFSRDCIAPKEYTAECSKLLVQYKVILHELCFFIVRFLQVFYAFCAV
;
A
#
# COMPACT_ATOMS: atom_id res chain seq x y z
N MET A 1 2.29 -42.03 -1.24
CA MET A 1 3.28 -41.15 -0.60
C MET A 1 3.42 -39.98 -1.54
N GLY A 2 2.77 -38.86 -1.23
CA GLY A 2 2.79 -37.69 -2.11
C GLY A 2 4.14 -37.00 -1.97
N GLU A 3 4.87 -36.88 -3.07
CA GLU A 3 6.06 -36.04 -3.16
C GLU A 3 5.65 -34.61 -2.77
N MET A 4 6.14 -34.12 -1.63
CA MET A 4 5.87 -32.76 -1.18
C MET A 4 6.87 -31.84 -1.88
N ASP A 5 6.36 -30.86 -2.62
CA ASP A 5 7.15 -29.99 -3.49
C ASP A 5 8.29 -29.30 -2.69
N PRO A 6 9.58 -29.52 -3.03
CA PRO A 6 10.71 -29.00 -2.27
C PRO A 6 10.76 -27.46 -2.24
N GLU A 7 10.10 -26.78 -3.17
CA GLU A 7 9.97 -25.31 -3.17
C GLU A 7 9.11 -24.80 -2.01
N LEU A 8 8.16 -25.60 -1.51
CA LEU A 8 7.31 -25.25 -0.36
C LEU A 8 8.04 -25.42 0.99
N GLN A 9 9.23 -26.03 1.01
CA GLN A 9 10.02 -26.25 2.22
C GLN A 9 11.04 -25.13 2.48
N GLN A 10 11.19 -24.16 1.58
CA GLN A 10 12.08 -23.03 1.76
C GLN A 10 11.35 -21.79 2.29
N GLU A 11 11.97 -21.11 3.25
CA GLU A 11 11.50 -19.80 3.72
C GLU A 11 11.74 -18.75 2.63
N VAL A 12 10.65 -18.19 2.09
CA VAL A 12 10.70 -17.11 1.12
C VAL A 12 11.03 -15.80 1.83
N ARG A 13 12.10 -15.14 1.40
CA ARG A 13 12.49 -13.82 1.91
C ARG A 13 11.84 -12.71 1.09
N LEU A 14 11.41 -11.65 1.77
CA LEU A 14 10.74 -10.50 1.15
C LEU A 14 11.69 -9.66 0.28
N TYR A 15 12.99 -9.69 0.58
CA TYR A 15 14.05 -9.01 -0.14
C TYR A 15 15.34 -9.83 -0.04
N GLU A 16 16.17 -9.79 -1.07
CA GLU A 16 17.49 -10.44 -1.06
C GLU A 16 18.64 -9.43 -0.89
N ASN A 17 18.38 -8.16 -1.19
CA ASN A 17 19.38 -7.09 -1.13
C ASN A 17 18.81 -5.79 -0.53
N SER A 18 19.70 -4.86 -0.15
CA SER A 18 19.32 -3.60 0.49
C SER A 18 18.48 -2.71 -0.42
N VAL A 19 18.69 -2.78 -1.74
CA VAL A 19 17.96 -2.01 -2.74
C VAL A 19 16.51 -2.51 -2.86
N GLU A 20 16.29 -3.83 -2.83
CA GLU A 20 14.97 -4.44 -2.79
C GLU A 20 14.23 -4.14 -1.51
N ARG A 21 14.94 -4.15 -0.37
CA ARG A 21 14.34 -3.75 0.90
C ARG A 21 13.82 -2.31 0.84
N GLU A 22 14.64 -1.37 0.39
CA GLU A 22 14.23 0.03 0.23
C GLU A 22 13.04 0.17 -0.73
N ARG A 23 13.00 -0.61 -1.81
CA ARG A 23 11.85 -0.66 -2.71
C ARG A 23 10.58 -1.15 -2.01
N VAL A 24 10.68 -2.24 -1.24
CA VAL A 24 9.55 -2.79 -0.48
C VAL A 24 9.07 -1.81 0.58
N ASP A 25 9.99 -1.15 1.29
CA ASP A 25 9.65 -0.13 2.29
C ASP A 25 8.93 1.06 1.64
N ASN A 26 9.42 1.60 0.52
CA ASN A 26 8.75 2.69 -0.21
C ASN A 26 7.35 2.28 -0.72
N MET A 27 7.19 1.02 -1.16
CA MET A 27 5.89 0.48 -1.55
C MET A 27 4.94 0.30 -0.35
N SER A 28 5.48 -0.08 0.82
CA SER A 28 4.69 -0.21 2.05
C SER A 28 4.17 1.14 2.54
N GLU A 29 4.97 2.20 2.40
CA GLU A 29 4.59 3.58 2.71
C GLU A 29 3.41 4.03 1.83
N LEU A 30 3.47 3.77 0.52
CA LEU A 30 2.38 4.07 -0.42
C LEU A 30 1.10 3.33 -0.02
N TYR A 31 1.20 2.05 0.33
CA TYR A 31 0.06 1.25 0.78
C TYR A 31 -0.57 1.81 2.06
N ALA A 32 0.25 2.21 3.03
CA ALA A 32 -0.24 2.78 4.28
C ALA A 32 -1.06 4.07 4.04
N VAL A 33 -0.58 4.96 3.17
CA VAL A 33 -1.30 6.20 2.80
C VAL A 33 -2.61 5.89 2.07
N LEU A 34 -2.61 4.93 1.15
CA LEU A 34 -3.82 4.51 0.43
C LEU A 34 -4.85 3.90 1.39
N ASN A 35 -4.43 3.02 2.30
CA ASN A 35 -5.31 2.40 3.29
C ASN A 35 -5.87 3.45 4.27
N ALA A 36 -5.07 4.44 4.65
CA ALA A 36 -5.52 5.57 5.47
C ALA A 36 -6.60 6.40 4.75
N LEU A 37 -6.43 6.67 3.45
CA LEU A 37 -7.44 7.36 2.63
C LEU A 37 -8.74 6.56 2.53
N GLU A 38 -8.66 5.23 2.40
CA GLU A 38 -9.85 4.37 2.37
C GLU A 38 -10.57 4.35 3.72
N CYS A 39 -9.81 4.21 4.82
CA CYS A 39 -10.35 4.30 6.18
C CYS A 39 -11.04 5.65 6.42
N LEU A 40 -10.41 6.75 5.99
CA LEU A 40 -10.98 8.09 6.11
C LEU A 40 -12.32 8.22 5.36
N LYS A 41 -12.43 7.66 4.15
CA LYS A 41 -13.70 7.60 3.39
C LYS A 41 -14.75 6.76 4.10
N LYS A 42 -14.38 5.60 4.64
CA LYS A 42 -15.28 4.71 5.39
C LYS A 42 -15.84 5.40 6.64
N VAL A 43 -15.00 6.10 7.40
CA VAL A 43 -15.40 6.86 8.60
C VAL A 43 -16.27 8.06 8.22
N PHE A 44 -15.94 8.76 7.14
CA PHE A 44 -16.77 9.86 6.61
C PHE A 44 -18.16 9.37 6.16
N SER A 45 -18.24 8.23 5.49
CA SER A 45 -19.53 7.63 5.07
C SER A 45 -20.41 7.18 6.24
N ARG A 46 -19.86 7.07 7.46
CA ARG A 46 -20.59 6.75 8.69
C ARG A 46 -20.93 8.00 9.51
N ASP A 47 -20.72 9.18 8.94
CA ASP A 47 -20.89 10.49 9.60
C ASP A 47 -20.10 10.65 10.91
N CYS A 48 -19.00 9.89 11.06
CA CYS A 48 -18.17 9.93 12.27
C CYS A 48 -17.16 11.10 12.29
N ILE A 49 -17.01 11.84 11.19
CA ILE A 49 -16.07 12.95 11.03
C ILE A 49 -16.77 14.12 10.35
N ALA A 50 -16.48 15.36 10.79
CA ALA A 50 -17.05 16.55 10.16
C ALA A 50 -16.41 16.82 8.78
N PRO A 51 -17.14 17.40 7.81
CA PRO A 51 -16.60 17.68 6.46
C PRO A 51 -15.35 18.57 6.45
N LYS A 52 -15.22 19.48 7.42
CA LYS A 52 -14.03 20.34 7.56
C LYS A 52 -12.79 19.54 7.96
N GLU A 53 -12.95 18.61 8.89
CA GLU A 53 -11.87 17.73 9.36
C GLU A 53 -11.48 16.72 8.28
N TYR A 54 -12.47 16.15 7.58
CA TYR A 54 -12.23 15.29 6.41
C TYR A 54 -11.37 15.99 5.35
N THR A 55 -11.71 17.24 5.02
CA THR A 55 -10.96 17.99 4.00
C THR A 55 -9.51 18.26 4.43
N ALA A 56 -9.30 18.58 5.71
CA ALA A 56 -7.97 18.80 6.27
C ALA A 56 -7.11 17.53 6.24
N GLU A 57 -7.65 16.40 6.71
CA GLU A 57 -6.93 15.12 6.74
C GLU A 57 -6.70 14.54 5.34
N CYS A 58 -7.71 14.62 4.46
CA CYS A 58 -7.58 14.21 3.06
C CYS A 58 -6.49 15.01 2.33
N SER A 59 -6.40 16.33 2.58
CA SER A 59 -5.36 17.16 1.98
C SER A 59 -3.95 16.74 2.43
N LYS A 60 -3.77 16.41 3.73
CA LYS A 60 -2.49 15.92 4.26
C LYS A 60 -2.08 14.60 3.60
N LEU A 61 -3.00 13.64 3.55
CA LEU A 61 -2.75 12.33 2.94
C LEU A 61 -2.44 12.44 1.44
N LEU A 62 -3.12 13.34 0.71
CA LEU A 62 -2.84 13.59 -0.71
C LEU A 62 -1.46 14.22 -0.95
N VAL A 63 -0.96 15.05 -0.03
CA VAL A 63 0.41 15.57 -0.11
C VAL A 63 1.42 14.44 0.08
N GLN A 64 1.23 13.59 1.10
CA GLN A 64 2.09 12.43 1.33
C GLN A 64 2.11 11.48 0.12
N TYR A 65 0.93 11.20 -0.43
CA TYR A 65 0.78 10.39 -1.65
C TYR A 65 1.62 10.95 -2.81
N LYS A 66 1.58 12.28 -3.04
CA LYS A 66 2.36 12.92 -4.12
C LYS A 66 3.87 12.81 -3.90
N VAL A 67 4.33 12.96 -2.67
CA VAL A 67 5.76 12.83 -2.33
C VAL A 67 6.22 11.40 -2.59
N ILE A 68 5.47 10.41 -2.09
CA ILE A 68 5.82 8.99 -2.28
C ILE A 68 5.77 8.61 -3.77
N LEU A 69 4.80 9.12 -4.53
CA LEU A 69 4.74 8.91 -5.98
C LEU A 69 5.93 9.50 -6.73
N HIS A 70 6.43 10.65 -6.29
CA HIS A 70 7.61 11.27 -6.88
C HIS A 70 8.85 10.38 -6.69
N GLU A 71 9.01 9.78 -5.51
CA GLU A 71 10.07 8.82 -5.22
C GLU A 71 9.91 7.50 -6.01
N LEU A 72 8.67 7.10 -6.32
CA LEU A 72 8.33 5.83 -6.98
C LEU A 72 8.15 5.91 -8.51
N CYS A 73 8.48 7.04 -9.12
CA CYS A 73 8.11 7.46 -10.50
C CYS A 73 8.40 6.45 -11.63
N PHE A 74 9.18 5.39 -11.39
CA PHE A 74 9.51 4.35 -12.38
C PHE A 74 8.69 3.03 -12.27
N PHE A 75 7.93 2.78 -11.19
CA PHE A 75 7.48 1.40 -10.85
C PHE A 75 5.97 1.17 -10.61
N ILE A 76 5.14 2.21 -10.66
CA ILE A 76 3.72 2.18 -10.23
C ILE A 76 2.86 1.14 -10.98
N VAL A 77 3.22 0.80 -12.23
CA VAL A 77 2.42 -0.09 -13.10
C VAL A 77 2.21 -1.48 -12.50
N ARG A 78 3.18 -2.02 -11.74
CA ARG A 78 3.06 -3.35 -11.13
C ARG A 78 2.29 -3.35 -9.81
N PHE A 79 2.26 -2.22 -9.11
CA PHE A 79 1.62 -2.09 -7.79
C PHE A 79 0.10 -2.03 -7.90
N LEU A 80 -0.44 -1.37 -8.93
CA LEU A 80 -1.89 -1.33 -9.18
C LEU A 80 -2.50 -2.72 -9.42
N GLN A 81 -1.75 -3.67 -10.01
CA GLN A 81 -2.23 -5.04 -10.18
C GLN A 81 -2.40 -5.79 -8.85
N VAL A 82 -1.50 -5.55 -7.88
CA VAL A 82 -1.59 -6.14 -6.54
C VAL A 82 -2.69 -5.46 -5.73
N PHE A 83 -2.87 -4.14 -5.89
CA PHE A 83 -3.90 -3.38 -5.18
C PHE A 83 -5.32 -3.71 -5.67
N TYR A 84 -5.53 -3.96 -6.98
CA TYR A 84 -6.82 -4.41 -7.50
C TYR A 84 -7.24 -5.77 -6.91
N ALA A 85 -6.28 -6.60 -6.50
CA ALA A 85 -6.57 -7.88 -5.83
C ALA A 85 -6.99 -7.71 -4.35
N PHE A 86 -6.58 -6.63 -3.67
CA PHE A 86 -6.90 -6.38 -2.26
C PHE A 86 -8.14 -5.50 -2.03
N CYS A 87 -8.44 -4.55 -2.93
CA CYS A 87 -9.68 -3.75 -2.85
C CYS A 87 -10.95 -4.52 -3.26
N ALA A 88 -10.83 -5.76 -3.75
CA ALA A 88 -11.95 -6.61 -4.14
C ALA A 88 -12.44 -7.57 -3.03
N VAL A 89 -11.93 -7.43 -1.79
CA VAL A 89 -12.35 -8.22 -0.62
C VAL A 89 -13.07 -7.35 0.41
#